data_AF-A0A8D1TCS7-F1
#
_entry.id   AF-A0A8D1TCS7-F1
#
_cell.length_a   1.000
_cell.length_b   1.000
_cell.length_c   1.000
_cell.angle_alpha   90.00
_cell.angle_beta   90.00
_cell.angle_gamma   90.00
#
_symmetry.space_group_name_H-M   'P 1'
#
loop_
_entity.id
_entity.type
_entity.pdbx_description
1 polymer ?
#
loop_
_entity_poly.entity_id
_entity_poly.type
_entity_poly.pdbx_seq_one_letter_code
_entity_poly.pdbx_strand_id
1 'polypeptide(L)'
;MPGPRLLTAICGALLCASGLFAFSGDFCDSSQCLNGGTCLLDQDPQNPFHCLCPEGFTGLICNETEKGPCFPNPCHNDAECEVIDDAHRGDVFTQYICKCPHGYTGIHCEIICNAPLGMETGAIADFQISASSMHLGFMGLQRWAPELARLHRAGIVNAWTASNYDRNPWIQVNLLRRMRVTGVVTQGASRAGSAEYIKTFKVAYSSDGRKFQFIQGAEESGDKIFMGNLDNSGLKVNLFEVPLEVQYVRLVPIICHRGCTLRFELLGCELSGCAEPLGLKDNTIPNKQITASSFYRTWGLSAFSWYPFYARLDNQGKFNAWTAQSNSASEWLQIFPGNLDNNSHKKNMFETPFLTRFVRILPVAWHNRITLRVELLGC
;
A
#
# COMPACT_ATOMS: atom_id res chain seq x y z
N MET A 1 -25.12 96.36 -32.53
CA MET A 1 -24.69 96.95 -31.24
C MET A 1 -24.08 95.84 -30.38
N PRO A 2 -23.02 96.12 -29.62
CA PRO A 2 -21.70 95.48 -29.74
C PRO A 2 -21.33 94.55 -28.55
N GLY A 3 -20.20 93.82 -28.66
CA GLY A 3 -19.48 93.20 -27.52
C GLY A 3 -18.76 94.25 -26.64
N PRO A 4 -17.75 93.95 -25.78
CA PRO A 4 -16.93 92.72 -25.65
C PRO A 4 -16.44 92.33 -24.20
N ARG A 5 -15.74 91.17 -24.12
CA ARG A 5 -14.49 90.79 -23.37
C ARG A 5 -14.14 91.22 -21.91
N LEU A 6 -13.69 90.18 -21.16
CA LEU A 6 -12.46 90.00 -20.32
C LEU A 6 -12.32 90.46 -18.83
N LEU A 7 -11.72 89.52 -18.06
CA LEU A 7 -10.86 89.63 -16.85
C LEU A 7 -11.59 89.93 -15.52
N THR A 8 -11.38 89.23 -14.38
CA THR A 8 -10.12 88.83 -13.72
C THR A 8 -10.28 87.64 -12.76
N ALA A 9 -9.18 86.93 -12.52
CA ALA A 9 -8.98 85.87 -11.53
C ALA A 9 -8.61 86.41 -10.13
N ILE A 10 -8.93 85.66 -9.07
CA ILE A 10 -8.23 85.50 -7.75
C ILE A 10 -8.80 84.18 -7.17
N CYS A 11 -8.09 83.04 -7.24
CA CYS A 11 -7.12 82.49 -6.26
C CYS A 11 -7.74 82.09 -4.89
N GLY A 12 -7.67 80.80 -4.55
CA GLY A 12 -8.04 80.29 -3.22
C GLY A 12 -8.26 78.78 -3.18
N ALA A 13 -7.17 78.02 -3.28
CA ALA A 13 -7.16 76.57 -3.08
C ALA A 13 -7.63 76.18 -1.67
N LEU A 14 -8.52 75.21 -1.57
CA LEU A 14 -8.63 74.29 -0.43
C LEU A 14 -9.12 72.94 -0.97
N LEU A 15 -8.14 72.16 -1.43
CA LEU A 15 -8.19 70.71 -1.56
C LEU A 15 -8.35 70.08 -0.16
N CYS A 16 -8.92 68.88 -0.16
CA CYS A 16 -8.91 67.88 0.91
C CYS A 16 -9.97 68.00 2.01
N ALA A 17 -11.10 67.32 1.78
CA ALA A 17 -11.61 66.35 2.75
C ALA A 17 -11.95 65.07 1.96
N SER A 18 -11.05 64.08 1.86
CA SER A 18 -11.01 62.92 2.76
C SER A 18 -12.42 62.47 3.15
N GLY A 19 -12.94 61.31 2.79
CA GLY A 19 -12.30 60.03 2.51
C GLY A 19 -13.26 58.98 3.08
N LEU A 20 -13.36 57.84 2.40
CA LEU A 20 -13.74 56.56 2.97
C LEU A 20 -15.09 56.54 3.71
N PHE A 21 -16.17 56.20 2.99
CA PHE A 21 -17.21 55.37 3.60
C PHE A 21 -16.54 54.04 3.98
N ALA A 22 -15.99 53.99 5.19
CA ALA A 22 -15.56 52.74 5.81
C ALA A 22 -16.83 51.91 6.03
N PHE A 23 -16.92 50.80 5.32
CA PHE A 23 -17.89 49.74 5.57
C PHE A 23 -17.59 49.22 6.99
N SER A 24 -18.30 49.71 8.00
CA SER A 24 -18.22 49.17 9.36
C SER A 24 -19.02 47.86 9.38
N GLY A 25 -18.44 46.81 8.80
CA GLY A 25 -18.82 45.44 9.11
C GLY A 25 -18.19 45.08 10.44
N ASP A 26 -19.00 44.72 11.43
CA ASP A 26 -18.49 44.27 12.72
C ASP A 26 -17.59 43.04 12.50
N PHE A 27 -16.35 43.07 12.98
CA PHE A 27 -15.37 42.00 12.76
C PHE A 27 -15.84 40.62 13.28
N CYS A 28 -16.78 40.60 14.23
CA CYS A 28 -17.40 39.40 14.78
C CYS A 28 -18.69 38.96 14.07
N ASP A 29 -19.20 39.71 13.08
CA ASP A 29 -20.48 39.41 12.40
C ASP A 29 -20.40 38.16 11.51
N SER A 30 -19.18 37.75 11.15
CA SER A 30 -18.89 36.51 10.41
C SER A 30 -18.15 35.44 11.22
N SER A 31 -18.07 35.58 12.56
CA SER A 31 -17.42 34.67 13.52
C SER A 31 -16.12 34.02 13.01
N GLN A 32 -14.99 34.73 13.09
CA GLN A 32 -13.68 34.20 12.69
C GLN A 32 -13.10 33.16 13.66
N CYS A 33 -13.69 33.00 14.85
CA CYS A 33 -13.27 32.03 15.86
C CYS A 33 -13.75 30.63 15.48
N LEU A 34 -12.83 29.68 15.40
CA LEU A 34 -13.11 28.28 15.07
C LEU A 34 -13.45 27.47 16.33
N ASN A 35 -13.90 26.23 16.14
CA ASN A 35 -14.12 25.23 17.21
C ASN A 35 -15.04 25.68 18.35
N GLY A 36 -16.00 26.56 18.06
CA GLY A 36 -16.95 27.08 19.06
C GLY A 36 -16.39 28.21 19.94
N GLY A 37 -15.30 28.85 19.52
CA GLY A 37 -14.76 30.05 20.17
C GLY A 37 -15.73 31.23 20.15
N THR A 38 -15.73 32.01 21.22
CA THR A 38 -16.55 33.23 21.33
C THR A 38 -15.74 34.45 20.89
N CYS A 39 -16.23 35.17 19.89
CA CYS A 39 -15.59 36.38 19.38
C CYS A 39 -15.96 37.60 20.24
N LEU A 40 -14.96 38.32 20.73
CA LEU A 40 -15.13 39.57 21.46
C LEU A 40 -14.38 40.70 20.75
N LEU A 41 -15.01 41.87 20.68
CA LEU A 41 -14.41 43.08 20.11
C LEU A 41 -13.47 43.72 21.14
N ASP A 42 -12.28 44.10 20.70
CA ASP A 42 -11.29 44.81 21.52
C ASP A 42 -11.23 46.30 21.12
N GLN A 43 -10.83 47.17 22.06
CA GLN A 43 -10.78 48.62 21.85
C GLN A 43 -9.46 49.08 21.18
N ASP A 44 -8.55 48.15 20.90
CA ASP A 44 -7.28 48.43 20.23
C ASP A 44 -7.44 48.50 18.69
N PRO A 45 -7.11 49.64 18.04
CA PRO A 45 -7.16 49.79 16.59
C PRO A 45 -6.27 48.81 15.81
N GLN A 46 -5.29 48.16 16.45
CA GLN A 46 -4.35 47.23 15.79
C GLN A 46 -4.79 45.76 15.90
N ASN A 47 -5.64 45.41 16.86
CA ASN A 47 -6.14 44.05 17.04
C ASN A 47 -7.64 44.10 17.42
N PRO A 48 -8.53 44.34 16.44
CA PRO A 48 -9.92 44.74 16.71
C PRO A 48 -10.82 43.64 17.28
N PHE A 49 -10.32 42.40 17.39
CA PHE A 49 -11.05 41.28 17.99
C PHE A 49 -10.11 40.27 18.65
N HIS A 50 -10.61 39.55 19.66
CA HIS A 50 -9.95 38.38 20.24
C HIS A 50 -10.97 37.25 20.43
N CYS A 51 -10.49 36.01 20.33
CA CYS A 51 -11.32 34.82 20.51
C CYS A 51 -11.10 34.21 21.90
N LEU A 52 -12.19 33.98 22.65
CA LEU A 52 -12.18 33.12 23.83
C LEU A 52 -12.38 31.68 23.39
N CYS A 53 -11.35 30.85 23.58
CA CYS A 53 -11.37 29.46 23.16
C CYS A 53 -11.99 28.56 24.25
N PRO A 54 -12.85 27.59 23.87
CA PRO A 54 -13.37 26.59 24.79
C PRO A 54 -12.25 25.65 25.25
N GLU A 55 -12.47 24.95 26.37
CA GLU A 55 -11.45 24.07 26.97
C GLU A 55 -10.83 23.10 25.95
N GLY A 56 -9.50 23.13 25.87
CA GLY A 56 -8.73 22.28 24.96
C GLY A 56 -8.33 22.94 23.64
N PHE A 57 -8.74 24.19 23.38
CA PHE A 57 -8.32 24.97 22.22
C PHE A 57 -7.55 26.23 22.62
N THR A 58 -6.58 26.62 21.79
CA THR A 58 -5.71 27.79 21.96
C THR A 58 -5.42 28.46 20.61
N GLY A 59 -4.62 29.51 20.62
CA GLY A 59 -4.29 30.33 19.44
C GLY A 59 -5.29 31.46 19.17
N LEU A 60 -4.90 32.40 18.31
CA LEU A 60 -5.63 33.68 18.07
C LEU A 60 -7.08 33.50 17.59
N ILE A 61 -7.36 32.41 16.87
CA ILE A 61 -8.68 32.06 16.32
C ILE A 61 -9.19 30.69 16.82
N CYS A 62 -8.64 30.16 17.91
CA CYS A 62 -8.98 28.83 18.47
C CYS A 62 -8.73 27.66 17.50
N ASN A 63 -7.68 27.78 16.69
CA ASN A 63 -7.20 26.76 15.75
C ASN A 63 -6.42 25.65 16.46
N GLU A 64 -5.62 26.01 17.45
CA GLU A 64 -4.63 25.14 18.07
C GLU A 64 -5.25 24.38 19.25
N THR A 65 -4.68 23.26 19.68
CA THR A 65 -5.17 22.49 20.84
C THR A 65 -4.20 22.57 22.02
N GLU A 66 -4.71 22.95 23.19
CA GLU A 66 -3.89 23.10 24.42
C GLU A 66 -3.51 21.73 25.03
N LYS A 67 -4.26 20.67 24.68
CA LYS A 67 -4.05 19.28 25.15
C LYS A 67 -2.99 18.50 24.36
N GLY A 68 -2.26 19.17 23.47
CA GLY A 68 -1.19 18.56 22.66
C GLY A 68 -1.71 17.79 21.44
N PRO A 69 -0.79 17.20 20.63
CA PRO A 69 -1.11 16.63 19.33
C PRO A 69 -1.94 15.34 19.39
N CYS A 70 -2.06 14.73 20.57
CA CYS A 70 -2.85 13.52 20.81
C CYS A 70 -4.32 13.80 21.20
N PHE A 71 -4.78 15.06 21.17
CA PHE A 71 -6.16 15.40 21.49
C PHE A 71 -6.79 16.32 20.42
N PRO A 72 -7.88 15.87 19.75
CA PRO A 72 -8.49 14.53 19.82
C PRO A 72 -7.53 13.44 19.29
N ASN A 73 -7.68 12.19 19.74
CA ASN A 73 -6.76 11.10 19.37
C ASN A 73 -6.68 10.94 17.84
N PRO A 74 -5.54 11.22 17.20
CA PRO A 74 -5.38 11.12 15.75
C PRO A 74 -5.24 9.67 15.26
N CYS A 75 -4.99 8.72 16.16
CA CYS A 75 -4.77 7.33 15.83
C CYS A 75 -6.11 6.59 15.62
N HIS A 76 -6.20 5.83 14.53
CA HIS A 76 -7.35 5.01 14.18
C HIS A 76 -7.33 3.64 14.88
N ASN A 77 -8.47 2.93 14.82
CA ASN A 77 -8.62 1.54 15.30
C ASN A 77 -8.26 1.35 16.79
N ASP A 78 -8.68 2.28 17.65
CA ASP A 78 -8.44 2.27 19.10
C ASP A 78 -6.95 2.26 19.49
N ALA A 79 -6.09 2.79 18.61
CA ALA A 79 -4.65 2.92 18.88
C ALA A 79 -4.34 4.01 19.92
N GLU A 80 -3.30 3.76 20.71
CA GLU A 80 -2.84 4.67 21.76
C GLU A 80 -1.89 5.72 21.17
N CYS A 81 -2.12 7.00 21.45
CA CYS A 81 -1.29 8.10 20.98
C CYS A 81 -0.28 8.51 22.07
N GLU A 82 1.01 8.52 21.73
CA GLU A 82 2.08 8.99 22.60
C GLU A 82 2.73 10.24 22.03
N VAL A 83 2.84 11.30 22.83
CA VAL A 83 3.56 12.53 22.46
C VAL A 83 5.07 12.26 22.55
N ILE A 84 5.83 12.68 21.55
CA ILE A 84 7.29 12.56 21.52
C ILE A 84 7.89 13.95 21.34
N ASP A 85 8.79 14.33 22.26
CA ASP A 85 9.58 15.56 22.14
C ASP A 85 10.72 15.34 21.14
N ASP A 86 10.73 16.12 20.06
CA ASP A 86 11.59 15.97 18.87
C ASP A 86 13.06 15.63 19.16
N ALA A 87 13.49 14.42 18.75
CA ALA A 87 14.87 14.19 18.31
C ALA A 87 15.01 12.88 17.49
N HIS A 88 15.18 13.02 16.17
CA HIS A 88 15.79 12.03 15.25
C HIS A 88 14.91 10.89 14.71
N ARG A 89 14.01 11.23 13.79
CA ARG A 89 13.84 10.41 12.59
C ARG A 89 13.66 11.37 11.41
N GLY A 90 14.50 11.21 10.40
CA GLY A 90 14.42 12.03 9.20
C GLY A 90 13.01 12.01 8.60
N ASP A 91 12.74 13.07 7.85
CA ASP A 91 11.68 13.18 6.84
C ASP A 91 10.22 13.38 7.30
N VAL A 92 9.85 13.25 8.58
CA VAL A 92 8.49 13.58 9.07
C VAL A 92 8.50 14.24 10.46
N PHE A 93 8.08 15.51 10.55
CA PHE A 93 7.89 16.25 11.80
C PHE A 93 6.54 15.90 12.45
N THR A 94 6.42 14.73 13.07
CA THR A 94 5.24 14.37 13.89
C THR A 94 5.60 14.40 15.36
N GLN A 95 4.98 15.31 16.13
CA GLN A 95 5.14 15.44 17.59
C GLN A 95 4.46 14.31 18.39
N TYR A 96 3.98 13.27 17.71
CA TYR A 96 3.33 12.11 18.31
C TYR A 96 3.58 10.85 17.50
N ILE A 97 3.44 9.69 18.15
CA ILE A 97 3.47 8.37 17.56
C ILE A 97 2.24 7.58 17.98
N CYS A 98 1.63 6.88 17.02
CA CYS A 98 0.52 5.97 17.28
C CYS A 98 1.05 4.56 17.55
N LYS A 99 0.75 4.01 18.72
CA LYS A 99 0.97 2.60 19.04
C LYS A 99 -0.15 1.76 18.46
N CYS A 100 0.12 1.15 17.30
CA CYS A 100 -0.87 0.36 16.60
C CYS A 100 -1.17 -0.98 17.28
N PRO A 101 -2.45 -1.36 17.42
CA PRO A 101 -2.84 -2.69 17.88
C PRO A 101 -2.41 -3.77 16.89
N HIS A 102 -2.41 -5.02 17.35
CA HIS A 102 -1.98 -6.17 16.56
C HIS A 102 -2.76 -6.26 15.24
N GLY A 103 -2.03 -6.35 14.13
CA GLY A 103 -2.60 -6.42 12.80
C GLY A 103 -2.86 -5.06 12.14
N TYR A 104 -2.45 -3.95 12.75
CA TYR A 104 -2.51 -2.61 12.16
C TYR A 104 -1.12 -1.98 12.01
N THR A 105 -0.97 -1.09 11.04
CA THR A 105 0.22 -0.31 10.75
C THR A 105 -0.16 1.00 10.06
N GLY A 106 0.82 1.81 9.64
CA GLY A 106 0.59 3.18 9.18
C GLY A 106 0.95 4.20 10.26
N ILE A 107 0.92 5.48 9.89
CA ILE A 107 1.26 6.59 10.80
C ILE A 107 0.18 6.83 11.84
N HIS A 108 -1.07 6.49 11.49
CA HIS A 108 -2.26 6.62 12.31
C HIS A 108 -2.96 5.27 12.50
N CYS A 109 -2.26 4.14 12.26
CA CYS A 109 -2.80 2.79 12.39
C CYS A 109 -4.00 2.49 11.48
N GLU A 110 -4.06 3.17 10.33
CA GLU A 110 -5.10 3.08 9.31
C GLU A 110 -4.98 1.82 8.42
N ILE A 111 -3.79 1.23 8.33
CA ILE A 111 -3.48 0.13 7.42
C ILE A 111 -3.60 -1.21 8.14
N ILE A 112 -4.41 -2.13 7.62
CA ILE A 112 -4.50 -3.51 8.13
C ILE A 112 -3.32 -4.34 7.59
N CYS A 113 -2.47 -4.83 8.49
CA CYS A 113 -1.30 -5.67 8.22
C CYS A 113 -1.61 -7.17 8.29
N ASN A 114 -2.65 -7.64 7.59
CA ASN A 114 -2.98 -9.07 7.46
C ASN A 114 -3.29 -9.48 6.02
N ALA A 115 -2.89 -8.65 5.06
CA ALA A 115 -3.15 -8.88 3.64
C ALA A 115 -2.29 -10.03 3.09
N PRO A 116 -2.78 -10.76 2.07
CA PRO A 116 -1.99 -11.79 1.39
C PRO A 116 -0.76 -11.16 0.70
N LEU A 117 0.43 -11.72 0.97
CA LEU A 117 1.69 -11.27 0.37
C LEU A 117 1.82 -11.73 -1.09
N GLY A 118 1.03 -12.71 -1.50
CA GLY A 118 0.76 -13.02 -2.91
C GLY A 118 1.38 -14.31 -3.40
N MET A 119 1.31 -15.36 -2.57
CA MET A 119 1.50 -16.74 -3.00
C MET A 119 0.39 -17.17 -3.97
N GLU A 120 -0.87 -16.84 -3.71
CA GLU A 120 -1.99 -17.17 -4.60
C GLU A 120 -1.97 -16.33 -5.88
N THR A 121 -1.79 -15.02 -5.74
CA THR A 121 -1.87 -14.06 -6.85
C THR A 121 -0.67 -14.10 -7.79
N GLY A 122 0.44 -14.72 -7.39
CA GLY A 122 1.68 -14.75 -8.18
C GLY A 122 2.54 -13.49 -8.04
N ALA A 123 2.24 -12.61 -7.07
CA ALA A 123 3.13 -11.50 -6.69
C ALA A 123 4.47 -12.03 -6.17
N ILE A 124 4.44 -13.11 -5.38
CA ILE A 124 5.63 -13.91 -5.07
C ILE A 124 5.90 -14.81 -6.27
N ALA A 125 7.00 -14.59 -6.97
CA ALA A 125 7.40 -15.35 -8.16
C ALA A 125 7.95 -16.74 -7.81
N ASP A 126 7.94 -17.66 -8.78
CA ASP A 126 8.35 -19.06 -8.54
C ASP A 126 9.80 -19.19 -8.04
N PHE A 127 10.72 -18.35 -8.54
CA PHE A 127 12.12 -18.35 -8.10
C PHE A 127 12.32 -17.96 -6.63
N GLN A 128 11.34 -17.29 -6.03
CA GLN A 128 11.38 -16.88 -4.62
C GLN A 128 11.04 -18.04 -3.68
N ILE A 129 10.52 -19.15 -4.19
CA ILE A 129 10.04 -20.27 -3.39
C ILE A 129 11.03 -21.43 -3.56
N SER A 130 11.58 -21.90 -2.44
CA SER A 130 12.51 -23.04 -2.40
C SER A 130 12.09 -24.05 -1.34
N ALA A 131 12.55 -25.29 -1.46
CA ALA A 131 12.26 -26.33 -0.47
C ALA A 131 13.47 -27.24 -0.28
N SER A 132 13.48 -27.98 0.83
CA SER A 132 14.49 -28.99 1.14
C SER A 132 14.49 -30.14 0.14
N SER A 133 13.30 -30.56 -0.28
CA SER A 133 13.08 -31.69 -1.17
C SER A 133 11.73 -31.56 -1.87
N MET A 134 11.51 -32.39 -2.87
CA MET A 134 10.22 -32.51 -3.56
C MET A 134 9.93 -33.97 -3.89
N HIS A 135 8.65 -34.32 -3.98
CA HIS A 135 8.21 -35.63 -4.39
C HIS A 135 8.04 -35.71 -5.92
N LEU A 136 8.54 -36.80 -6.50
CA LEU A 136 8.34 -37.17 -7.90
C LEU A 136 7.47 -38.45 -7.97
N GLY A 137 6.28 -38.34 -8.54
CA GLY A 137 5.35 -39.45 -8.75
C GLY A 137 5.35 -39.96 -10.19
N PHE A 138 4.80 -41.16 -10.42
CA PHE A 138 4.58 -41.80 -11.72
C PHE A 138 5.77 -41.65 -12.71
N MET A 139 6.86 -42.38 -12.44
CA MET A 139 8.10 -42.35 -13.25
C MET A 139 8.67 -40.94 -13.48
N GLY A 140 8.44 -40.01 -12.56
CA GLY A 140 8.93 -38.63 -12.64
C GLY A 140 8.01 -37.64 -13.36
N LEU A 141 6.86 -38.09 -13.87
CA LEU A 141 5.91 -37.22 -14.59
C LEU A 141 5.09 -36.33 -13.66
N GLN A 142 4.92 -36.71 -12.39
CA GLN A 142 4.21 -35.90 -11.39
C GLN A 142 5.19 -35.19 -10.46
N ARG A 143 5.52 -33.93 -10.76
CA ARG A 143 6.50 -33.13 -10.00
C ARG A 143 5.81 -32.20 -8.99
N TRP A 144 5.85 -32.55 -7.70
CA TRP A 144 5.26 -31.78 -6.60
C TRP A 144 6.21 -30.70 -6.09
N ALA A 145 6.55 -29.75 -6.97
CA ALA A 145 7.55 -28.71 -6.74
C ALA A 145 7.08 -27.59 -5.79
N PRO A 146 8.01 -26.85 -5.14
CA PRO A 146 7.69 -25.73 -4.25
C PRO A 146 6.85 -24.62 -4.92
N GLU A 147 7.06 -24.35 -6.21
CA GLU A 147 6.30 -23.36 -7.01
C GLU A 147 4.79 -23.65 -7.09
N LEU A 148 4.38 -24.88 -6.79
CA LEU A 148 2.98 -25.30 -6.74
C LEU A 148 2.31 -25.09 -5.39
N ALA A 149 3.05 -24.68 -4.34
CA ALA A 149 2.56 -24.50 -2.97
C ALA A 149 1.65 -23.26 -2.78
N ARG A 150 0.93 -22.86 -3.82
CA ARG A 150 0.06 -21.68 -3.85
C ARG A 150 -1.36 -22.06 -3.43
N LEU A 151 -2.00 -21.20 -2.63
CA LEU A 151 -3.36 -21.42 -2.16
C LEU A 151 -4.34 -21.56 -3.33
N HIS A 152 -5.41 -22.35 -3.15
CA HIS A 152 -6.48 -22.55 -4.14
C HIS A 152 -6.06 -23.10 -5.52
N ARG A 153 -4.79 -23.48 -5.69
CA ARG A 153 -4.32 -24.06 -6.96
C ARG A 153 -5.05 -25.36 -7.27
N ALA A 154 -5.55 -25.47 -8.49
CA ALA A 154 -6.25 -26.64 -9.02
C ALA A 154 -5.36 -27.44 -9.99
N GLY A 155 -5.68 -28.71 -10.19
CA GLY A 155 -4.96 -29.62 -11.08
C GLY A 155 -4.69 -30.98 -10.44
N ILE A 156 -4.16 -31.92 -11.24
CA ILE A 156 -3.76 -33.26 -10.77
C ILE A 156 -2.56 -33.16 -9.80
N VAL A 157 -1.66 -32.21 -10.07
CA VAL A 157 -0.52 -31.85 -9.21
C VAL A 157 -0.65 -30.36 -8.93
N ASN A 158 -0.96 -30.02 -7.69
CA ASN A 158 -1.40 -28.67 -7.33
C ASN A 158 -0.86 -28.19 -5.98
N ALA A 159 0.12 -28.88 -5.40
CA ALA A 159 0.74 -28.50 -4.14
C ALA A 159 2.22 -28.87 -4.15
N TRP A 160 2.95 -28.42 -3.13
CA TRP A 160 4.26 -28.98 -2.82
C TRP A 160 4.09 -30.19 -1.89
N THR A 161 4.86 -31.24 -2.16
CA THR A 161 4.96 -32.41 -1.29
C THR A 161 6.42 -32.73 -1.10
N ALA A 162 6.86 -32.87 0.15
CA ALA A 162 8.24 -33.26 0.46
C ALA A 162 8.56 -34.69 0.00
N SER A 163 9.84 -34.98 -0.21
CA SER A 163 10.29 -36.34 -0.50
C SER A 163 10.00 -37.28 0.68
N ASN A 164 9.64 -38.53 0.39
CA ASN A 164 9.40 -39.55 1.42
C ASN A 164 10.69 -39.92 2.20
N TYR A 165 11.86 -39.56 1.67
CA TYR A 165 13.17 -39.80 2.30
C TYR A 165 13.66 -38.63 3.14
N ASP A 166 12.99 -37.48 3.08
CA ASP A 166 13.36 -36.28 3.82
C ASP A 166 12.75 -36.31 5.22
N ARG A 167 13.59 -36.45 6.25
CA ARG A 167 13.15 -36.50 7.65
C ARG A 167 12.85 -35.12 8.23
N ASN A 168 13.44 -34.07 7.66
CA ASN A 168 13.35 -32.69 8.17
C ASN A 168 12.94 -31.74 7.04
N PRO A 169 11.75 -31.93 6.45
CA PRO A 169 11.35 -31.15 5.31
C PRO A 169 11.12 -29.69 5.66
N TRP A 170 11.42 -28.80 4.72
CA TRP A 170 11.09 -27.39 4.86
C TRP A 170 10.74 -26.77 3.50
N ILE A 171 9.89 -25.76 3.53
CA ILE A 171 9.62 -24.88 2.38
C ILE A 171 9.87 -23.43 2.81
N GLN A 172 10.51 -22.67 1.95
CA GLN A 172 11.01 -21.33 2.22
C GLN A 172 10.53 -20.35 1.15
N VAL A 173 10.24 -19.13 1.58
CA VAL A 173 9.93 -18.00 0.71
C VAL A 173 10.93 -16.89 0.98
N ASN A 174 11.55 -16.38 -0.07
CA ASN A 174 12.35 -15.16 -0.07
C ASN A 174 11.48 -13.97 -0.50
N LEU A 175 11.17 -13.07 0.42
CA LEU A 175 10.34 -11.89 0.16
C LEU A 175 11.10 -10.78 -0.58
N LEU A 176 12.38 -11.01 -0.92
CA LEU A 176 13.34 -10.09 -1.59
C LEU A 176 13.73 -8.85 -0.78
N ARG A 177 12.85 -8.40 0.11
CA ARG A 177 13.08 -7.31 1.06
C ARG A 177 12.53 -7.68 2.42
N ARG A 178 12.86 -6.86 3.42
CA ARG A 178 12.30 -7.02 4.77
C ARG A 178 10.83 -6.63 4.76
N MET A 179 9.98 -7.54 5.20
CA MET A 179 8.55 -7.40 5.29
C MET A 179 8.10 -7.71 6.71
N ARG A 180 6.94 -7.21 7.11
CA ARG A 180 6.29 -7.60 8.36
C ARG A 180 5.32 -8.75 8.07
N VAL A 181 5.60 -9.93 8.61
CA VAL A 181 4.80 -11.15 8.43
C VAL A 181 4.02 -11.40 9.70
N THR A 182 2.69 -11.47 9.58
CA THR A 182 1.75 -11.55 10.71
C THR A 182 1.05 -12.89 10.80
N GLY A 183 1.17 -13.74 9.79
CA GLY A 183 0.63 -15.09 9.85
C GLY A 183 0.79 -15.89 8.58
N VAL A 184 0.19 -17.08 8.60
CA VAL A 184 0.16 -18.00 7.46
C VAL A 184 -1.18 -18.71 7.37
N VAL A 185 -1.64 -18.91 6.14
CA VAL A 185 -2.81 -19.73 5.82
C VAL A 185 -2.32 -21.00 5.14
N THR A 186 -2.75 -22.17 5.62
CA THR A 186 -2.32 -23.47 5.09
C THR A 186 -3.52 -24.27 4.56
N GLN A 187 -3.27 -25.10 3.56
CA GLN A 187 -4.23 -25.99 2.90
C GLN A 187 -3.52 -27.28 2.45
N GLY A 188 -4.18 -28.43 2.56
CA GLY A 188 -3.65 -29.72 2.09
C GLY A 188 -3.81 -29.94 0.58
N ALA A 189 -3.68 -31.17 0.09
CA ALA A 189 -4.09 -31.57 -1.26
C ALA A 189 -4.49 -33.05 -1.30
N SER A 190 -4.84 -33.55 -2.50
CA SER A 190 -5.12 -34.97 -2.69
C SER A 190 -4.23 -35.56 -3.76
N ARG A 191 -3.70 -36.75 -3.49
CA ARG A 191 -2.90 -37.52 -4.44
C ARG A 191 -3.51 -38.90 -4.61
N ALA A 192 -3.86 -39.27 -5.84
CA ALA A 192 -4.49 -40.55 -6.16
C ALA A 192 -5.70 -40.90 -5.26
N GLY A 193 -6.60 -39.93 -5.05
CA GLY A 193 -7.79 -40.08 -4.20
C GLY A 193 -7.53 -40.07 -2.68
N SER A 194 -6.26 -39.91 -2.26
CA SER A 194 -5.86 -39.87 -0.86
C SER A 194 -5.62 -38.44 -0.40
N ALA A 195 -6.23 -38.04 0.71
CA ALA A 195 -5.97 -36.74 1.34
C ALA A 195 -4.58 -36.71 2.02
N GLU A 196 -3.78 -35.70 1.68
CA GLU A 196 -2.45 -35.46 2.23
C GLU A 196 -2.36 -34.01 2.72
N TYR A 197 -1.86 -33.81 3.94
CA TYR A 197 -1.81 -32.50 4.57
C TYR A 197 -0.86 -32.48 5.78
N ILE A 198 -0.41 -31.29 6.17
CA ILE A 198 0.36 -31.09 7.40
C ILE A 198 -0.58 -30.97 8.61
N LYS A 199 -0.27 -31.69 9.70
CA LYS A 199 -1.02 -31.62 10.96
C LYS A 199 -0.41 -30.62 11.93
N THR A 200 0.92 -30.58 12.03
CA THR A 200 1.64 -29.62 12.87
C THR A 200 2.90 -29.16 12.18
N PHE A 201 3.30 -27.92 12.44
CA PHE A 201 4.50 -27.32 11.85
C PHE A 201 5.10 -26.26 12.78
N LYS A 202 6.37 -25.95 12.54
CA LYS A 202 7.08 -24.80 13.13
C LYS A 202 7.35 -23.75 12.04
N VAL A 203 7.50 -22.50 12.44
CA VAL A 203 7.90 -21.41 11.55
C VAL A 203 9.29 -20.93 11.95
N ALA A 204 10.20 -20.99 11.00
CA ALA A 204 11.52 -20.41 11.09
C ALA A 204 11.61 -19.16 10.23
N TYR A 205 12.38 -18.17 10.66
CA TYR A 205 12.52 -16.91 9.95
C TYR A 205 13.97 -16.40 10.00
N SER A 206 14.32 -15.56 9.04
CA SER A 206 15.66 -15.00 8.91
C SER A 206 15.66 -13.69 8.12
N SER A 207 16.60 -12.81 8.44
CA SER A 207 16.82 -11.56 7.69
C SER A 207 17.99 -11.65 6.70
N ASP A 208 18.83 -12.69 6.81
CA ASP A 208 20.04 -12.87 5.99
C ASP A 208 20.01 -14.17 5.15
N GLY A 209 19.05 -15.05 5.41
CA GLY A 209 18.92 -16.35 4.74
C GLY A 209 19.95 -17.39 5.18
N ARG A 210 20.81 -17.07 6.17
CA ARG A 210 21.85 -17.95 6.69
C ARG A 210 21.50 -18.47 8.08
N LYS A 211 21.14 -17.56 9.00
CA LYS A 211 20.78 -17.90 10.37
C LYS A 211 19.26 -17.85 10.52
N PHE A 212 18.65 -19.00 10.78
CA PHE A 212 17.22 -19.12 11.02
C PHE A 212 16.93 -19.22 12.52
N GLN A 213 15.90 -18.50 12.95
CA GLN A 213 15.36 -18.53 14.30
C GLN A 213 13.92 -19.06 14.25
N PHE A 214 13.48 -19.76 15.27
CA PHE A 214 12.10 -20.23 15.38
C PHE A 214 11.28 -19.30 16.25
N ILE A 215 9.99 -19.12 15.90
CA ILE A 215 9.04 -18.42 16.75
C ILE A 215 8.96 -19.14 18.10
N GLN A 216 9.16 -18.40 19.20
CA GLN A 216 9.07 -18.94 20.56
C GLN A 216 7.64 -18.79 21.09
N GLY A 217 7.19 -19.73 21.93
CA GLY A 217 5.90 -19.60 22.62
C GLY A 217 5.98 -18.63 23.80
N ALA A 218 4.90 -17.89 24.06
CA ALA A 218 4.81 -16.99 25.22
C ALA A 218 4.81 -17.72 26.58
N GLU A 219 4.32 -18.97 26.63
CA GLU A 219 4.07 -19.71 27.88
C GLU A 219 4.95 -20.95 28.09
N GLU A 220 5.68 -21.42 27.07
CA GLU A 220 6.52 -22.63 27.16
C GLU A 220 7.96 -22.35 26.71
N SER A 221 8.94 -22.87 27.45
CA SER A 221 10.35 -22.85 27.09
C SER A 221 10.58 -23.76 25.87
N GLY A 222 10.31 -23.24 24.68
CA GLY A 222 10.48 -23.96 23.41
C GLY A 222 9.86 -23.26 22.19
N ASP A 223 10.18 -23.80 21.01
CA ASP A 223 9.64 -23.29 19.75
C ASP A 223 8.12 -23.51 19.68
N LYS A 224 7.37 -22.48 19.31
CA LYS A 224 5.93 -22.52 19.10
C LYS A 224 5.58 -23.55 18.00
N ILE A 225 4.69 -24.48 18.35
CA ILE A 225 4.12 -25.45 17.42
C ILE A 225 2.76 -24.93 16.94
N PHE A 226 2.58 -24.84 15.63
CA PHE A 226 1.34 -24.42 15.01
C PHE A 226 0.52 -25.64 14.58
N MET A 227 -0.80 -25.54 14.79
CA MET A 227 -1.76 -26.54 14.33
C MET A 227 -2.07 -26.29 12.85
N GLY A 228 -1.83 -27.30 12.03
CA GLY A 228 -2.10 -27.30 10.59
C GLY A 228 -3.52 -27.73 10.25
N ASN A 229 -3.66 -28.42 9.13
CA ASN A 229 -4.93 -28.80 8.53
C ASN A 229 -5.48 -30.10 9.14
N LEU A 230 -6.80 -30.26 9.04
CA LEU A 230 -7.52 -31.48 9.42
C LEU A 230 -7.91 -32.33 8.18
N ASP A 231 -7.88 -31.72 7.01
CA ASP A 231 -8.31 -32.28 5.73
C ASP A 231 -7.45 -31.74 4.57
N ASN A 232 -7.81 -32.12 3.34
CA ASN A 232 -7.13 -31.71 2.11
C ASN A 232 -7.58 -30.34 1.56
N SER A 233 -8.77 -29.86 1.93
CA SER A 233 -9.40 -28.69 1.31
C SER A 233 -9.60 -27.51 2.25
N GLY A 234 -9.82 -27.78 3.54
CA GLY A 234 -10.05 -26.75 4.55
C GLY A 234 -8.85 -25.84 4.70
N LEU A 235 -9.14 -24.55 4.82
CA LEU A 235 -8.16 -23.53 5.11
C LEU A 235 -7.92 -23.48 6.61
N LYS A 236 -6.65 -23.44 7.03
CA LYS A 236 -6.27 -23.19 8.41
C LYS A 236 -5.45 -21.91 8.48
N VAL A 237 -5.98 -20.91 9.19
CA VAL A 237 -5.28 -19.65 9.46
C VAL A 237 -4.54 -19.75 10.80
N ASN A 238 -3.27 -19.38 10.81
CA ASN A 238 -2.44 -19.24 12.00
C ASN A 238 -1.83 -17.84 12.01
N LEU A 239 -2.32 -16.97 12.88
CA LEU A 239 -1.73 -15.65 13.12
C LEU A 239 -0.61 -15.77 14.16
N PHE A 240 0.41 -14.94 14.01
CA PHE A 240 1.53 -14.85 14.94
C PHE A 240 1.18 -13.82 16.02
N GLU A 241 1.38 -14.20 17.28
CA GLU A 241 1.18 -13.30 18.43
C GLU A 241 2.07 -12.06 18.31
N VAL A 242 3.33 -12.28 17.91
CA VAL A 242 4.30 -11.22 17.62
C VAL A 242 4.57 -11.17 16.11
N PRO A 243 4.38 -10.01 15.45
CA PRO A 243 4.68 -9.86 14.03
C PRO A 243 6.19 -9.98 13.77
N LEU A 244 6.56 -10.65 12.68
CA LEU A 244 7.95 -10.91 12.32
C LEU A 244 8.46 -9.93 11.26
N GLU A 245 9.57 -9.24 11.52
CA GLU A 245 10.21 -8.33 10.55
C GLU A 245 11.39 -9.00 9.84
N VAL A 246 11.11 -9.64 8.70
CA VAL A 246 12.00 -10.66 8.11
C VAL A 246 11.99 -10.63 6.59
N GLN A 247 13.03 -11.20 5.97
CA GLN A 247 13.09 -11.37 4.51
C GLN A 247 12.78 -12.82 4.10
N TYR A 248 13.22 -13.78 4.91
CA TYR A 248 13.05 -15.20 4.65
C TYR A 248 12.11 -15.80 5.69
N VAL A 249 11.09 -16.50 5.20
CA VAL A 249 10.18 -17.28 6.03
C VAL A 249 10.26 -18.74 5.60
N ARG A 250 10.34 -19.64 6.56
CA ARG A 250 10.45 -21.08 6.33
C ARG A 250 9.40 -21.81 7.18
N LEU A 251 8.54 -22.59 6.53
CA LEU A 251 7.65 -23.53 7.19
C LEU A 251 8.33 -24.89 7.29
N VAL A 252 8.30 -25.47 8.48
CA VAL A 252 8.92 -26.75 8.80
C VAL A 252 7.83 -27.71 9.30
N PRO A 253 7.26 -28.56 8.42
CA PRO A 253 6.31 -29.59 8.82
C PRO A 253 6.93 -30.56 9.83
N ILE A 254 6.19 -30.88 10.89
CA ILE A 254 6.63 -31.82 11.93
C ILE A 254 5.84 -33.12 11.85
N ILE A 255 4.50 -33.02 11.86
CA ILE A 255 3.61 -34.17 11.73
C ILE A 255 2.76 -33.99 10.47
N CYS A 256 2.72 -35.01 9.63
CA CYS A 256 2.00 -35.01 8.36
C CYS A 256 1.04 -36.21 8.29
N HIS A 257 -0.08 -36.03 7.58
CA HIS A 257 -1.00 -37.12 7.27
C HIS A 257 -0.66 -37.71 5.90
N ARG A 258 -0.19 -38.97 5.87
CA ARG A 258 0.32 -39.70 4.68
C ARG A 258 1.55 -39.08 4.02
N GLY A 259 1.49 -37.82 3.62
CA GLY A 259 2.59 -37.06 3.04
C GLY A 259 2.61 -35.62 3.56
N CYS A 260 3.80 -35.03 3.63
CA CYS A 260 3.94 -33.61 3.97
C CYS A 260 3.61 -32.76 2.74
N THR A 261 2.31 -32.51 2.56
CA THR A 261 1.76 -31.78 1.42
C THR A 261 1.17 -30.45 1.87
N LEU A 262 1.50 -29.37 1.16
CA LEU A 262 1.14 -28.02 1.55
C LEU A 262 0.88 -27.10 0.35
N ARG A 263 -0.21 -26.34 0.45
CA ARG A 263 -0.48 -25.08 -0.23
C ARG A 263 -0.60 -24.01 0.84
N PHE A 264 -0.01 -22.84 0.65
CA PHE A 264 -0.08 -21.79 1.66
C PHE A 264 -0.06 -20.38 1.08
N GLU A 265 -0.46 -19.44 1.92
CA GLU A 265 -0.39 -17.99 1.69
C GLU A 265 0.21 -17.33 2.93
N LEU A 266 1.14 -16.39 2.73
CA LEU A 266 1.71 -15.62 3.82
C LEU A 266 0.90 -14.35 4.00
N LEU A 267 0.62 -13.98 5.24
CA LEU A 267 -0.09 -12.75 5.59
C LEU A 267 0.89 -11.74 6.15
N GLY A 268 0.73 -10.47 5.77
CA GLY A 268 1.60 -9.41 6.25
C GLY A 268 1.45 -8.10 5.50
N CYS A 269 2.44 -7.23 5.68
CA CYS A 269 2.55 -5.93 5.03
C CYS A 269 4.02 -5.50 4.89
N GLU A 270 4.25 -4.40 4.19
CA GLU A 270 5.58 -3.79 4.07
C GLU A 270 5.90 -2.92 5.30
N LEU A 271 7.19 -2.87 5.71
CA LEU A 271 7.63 -2.15 6.91
C LEU A 271 7.52 -0.63 6.79
N SER A 272 7.73 -0.09 5.59
CA SER A 272 7.75 1.35 5.32
C SER A 272 6.38 1.91 4.93
N GLY A 273 5.33 1.09 4.84
CA GLY A 273 4.03 1.54 4.31
C GLY A 273 4.03 1.94 2.82
N CYS A 274 5.17 2.00 2.14
CA CYS A 274 5.31 2.53 0.77
C CYS A 274 4.86 1.57 -0.36
N ALA A 275 3.85 0.73 -0.12
CA ALA A 275 3.25 -0.13 -1.14
C ALA A 275 1.76 0.15 -1.35
N GLU A 276 1.33 1.36 -1.05
CA GLU A 276 -0.03 1.81 -1.31
C GLU A 276 -0.20 2.18 -2.79
N PRO A 277 -1.39 1.95 -3.36
CA PRO A 277 -1.69 2.41 -4.71
C PRO A 277 -1.58 3.95 -4.74
N LEU A 278 -0.74 4.47 -5.63
CA LEU A 278 -0.65 5.92 -5.87
C LEU A 278 -1.91 6.48 -6.54
N GLY A 279 -2.79 5.59 -6.99
CA GLY A 279 -4.17 5.85 -7.39
C GLY A 279 -4.33 6.09 -8.89
N LEU A 280 -3.60 5.31 -9.69
CA LEU A 280 -3.98 5.08 -11.08
C LEU A 280 -5.32 4.33 -11.16
N LYS A 281 -5.59 3.37 -10.29
CA LYS A 281 -6.86 2.63 -10.25
C LYS A 281 -8.02 3.51 -9.79
N ASP A 282 -7.83 4.26 -8.69
CA ASP A 282 -8.90 5.01 -8.01
C ASP A 282 -9.17 6.39 -8.61
N ASN A 283 -8.53 6.72 -9.74
CA ASN A 283 -8.67 7.99 -10.46
C ASN A 283 -8.18 9.24 -9.71
N THR A 284 -7.45 9.09 -8.61
CA THR A 284 -6.81 10.22 -7.91
C THR A 284 -5.77 10.90 -8.81
N ILE A 285 -5.00 10.12 -9.59
CA ILE A 285 -4.12 10.64 -10.63
C ILE A 285 -4.98 11.07 -11.82
N PRO A 286 -5.03 12.36 -12.19
CA PRO A 286 -5.90 12.83 -13.27
C PRO A 286 -5.37 12.42 -14.65
N ASN A 287 -6.28 12.18 -15.60
CA ASN A 287 -5.97 11.72 -16.96
C ASN A 287 -4.89 12.55 -17.68
N LYS A 288 -4.81 13.86 -17.39
CA LYS A 288 -3.83 14.78 -18.00
C LYS A 288 -2.38 14.43 -17.66
N GLN A 289 -2.14 13.72 -16.56
CA GLN A 289 -0.80 13.30 -16.13
C GLN A 289 -0.35 11.98 -16.77
N ILE A 290 -1.27 11.25 -17.43
CA ILE A 290 -0.98 9.95 -18.06
C ILE A 290 -0.74 10.17 -19.56
N THR A 291 0.50 10.01 -19.99
CA THR A 291 0.92 10.18 -21.39
C THR A 291 1.63 8.93 -21.90
N ALA A 292 1.63 8.73 -23.22
CA ALA A 292 2.37 7.64 -23.87
C ALA A 292 2.97 8.11 -25.21
N SER A 293 3.89 7.32 -25.75
CA SER A 293 4.54 7.60 -27.04
C SER A 293 3.58 7.54 -28.23
N SER A 294 2.59 6.66 -28.20
CA SER A 294 1.56 6.50 -29.24
C SER A 294 0.30 5.86 -28.67
N PHE A 295 -0.78 5.82 -29.44
CA PHE A 295 -1.99 5.07 -29.09
C PHE A 295 -2.74 4.58 -30.33
N TYR A 296 -3.36 3.40 -30.23
CA TYR A 296 -4.11 2.80 -31.33
C TYR A 296 -5.52 3.40 -31.47
N ARG A 297 -5.95 3.63 -32.72
CA ARG A 297 -7.32 4.06 -33.06
C ARG A 297 -8.02 2.95 -33.84
N THR A 298 -9.13 2.44 -33.31
CA THR A 298 -9.95 1.44 -34.00
C THR A 298 -10.71 2.14 -35.14
N TRP A 299 -10.51 1.67 -36.37
CA TRP A 299 -11.09 2.25 -37.59
C TRP A 299 -10.80 3.75 -37.81
N GLY A 300 -9.73 4.27 -37.20
CA GLY A 300 -9.36 5.69 -37.31
C GLY A 300 -10.30 6.66 -36.57
N LEU A 301 -11.29 6.17 -35.83
CA LEU A 301 -12.25 7.00 -35.11
C LEU A 301 -11.75 7.36 -33.71
N SER A 302 -11.86 8.64 -33.34
CA SER A 302 -11.49 9.13 -32.00
C SER A 302 -12.30 8.46 -30.88
N ALA A 303 -13.57 8.17 -31.14
CA ALA A 303 -14.49 7.50 -30.21
C ALA A 303 -14.08 6.05 -29.85
N PHE A 304 -13.20 5.42 -30.64
CA PHE A 304 -12.77 4.04 -30.45
C PHE A 304 -11.24 3.92 -30.31
N SER A 305 -10.66 4.84 -29.51
CA SER A 305 -9.21 4.95 -29.33
C SER A 305 -8.75 4.42 -27.97
N TRP A 306 -7.61 3.73 -27.96
CA TRP A 306 -7.00 3.10 -26.79
C TRP A 306 -6.05 4.07 -26.08
N TYR A 307 -6.62 5.17 -25.56
CA TYR A 307 -5.85 6.26 -24.96
C TYR A 307 -5.02 5.82 -23.74
N PRO A 308 -3.88 6.51 -23.46
CA PRO A 308 -3.01 6.19 -22.32
C PRO A 308 -3.72 6.21 -20.97
N PHE A 309 -4.67 7.13 -20.76
CA PHE A 309 -5.40 7.24 -19.50
C PHE A 309 -6.37 6.08 -19.21
N TYR A 310 -6.59 5.18 -20.18
CA TYR A 310 -7.30 3.92 -19.93
C TYR A 310 -6.40 2.82 -19.34
N ALA A 311 -5.09 3.04 -19.25
CA ALA A 311 -4.11 2.09 -18.69
C ALA A 311 -4.19 1.94 -17.16
N ARG A 312 -5.36 2.07 -16.57
CA ARG A 312 -5.59 1.94 -15.12
C ARG A 312 -5.85 0.48 -14.78
N LEU A 313 -5.29 0.01 -13.67
CA LEU A 313 -5.56 -1.34 -13.17
C LEU A 313 -7.07 -1.53 -12.93
N ASP A 314 -7.59 -2.73 -13.21
CA ASP A 314 -9.01 -3.08 -13.06
C ASP A 314 -10.04 -2.26 -13.86
N ASN A 315 -9.59 -1.40 -14.78
CA ASN A 315 -10.50 -0.61 -15.59
C ASN A 315 -11.44 -1.52 -16.43
N GLN A 316 -12.73 -1.16 -16.45
CA GLN A 316 -13.80 -1.91 -17.11
C GLN A 316 -14.42 -1.11 -18.25
N GLY A 317 -14.87 -1.79 -19.30
CA GLY A 317 -15.53 -1.17 -20.45
C GLY A 317 -15.05 -1.72 -21.79
N LYS A 318 -15.59 -1.17 -22.89
CA LYS A 318 -15.22 -1.60 -24.26
C LYS A 318 -13.79 -1.23 -24.64
N PHE A 319 -13.27 -0.13 -24.08
CA PHE A 319 -11.88 0.33 -24.22
C PHE A 319 -11.36 0.57 -22.81
N ASN A 320 -10.59 -0.38 -22.31
CA ASN A 320 -10.26 -0.47 -20.88
C ASN A 320 -8.75 -0.64 -20.62
N ALA A 321 -7.94 -0.43 -21.65
CA ALA A 321 -6.48 -0.50 -21.57
C ALA A 321 -5.85 0.53 -22.50
N TRP A 322 -4.54 0.70 -22.40
CA TRP A 322 -3.76 1.39 -23.42
C TRP A 322 -3.18 0.40 -24.42
N THR A 323 -3.09 0.81 -25.69
CA THR A 323 -2.48 0.02 -26.76
C THR A 323 -1.64 0.93 -27.64
N ALA A 324 -0.39 0.55 -27.91
CA ALA A 324 0.50 1.31 -28.78
C ALA A 324 0.03 1.26 -30.26
N GLN A 325 0.32 2.32 -31.03
CA GLN A 325 -0.02 2.35 -32.46
C GLN A 325 0.86 1.38 -33.28
N SER A 326 2.13 1.28 -32.92
CA SER A 326 3.12 0.34 -33.47
C SER A 326 3.85 -0.37 -32.33
N ASN A 327 4.26 -1.60 -32.56
CA ASN A 327 5.00 -2.40 -31.58
C ASN A 327 6.51 -2.23 -31.84
N SER A 328 7.23 -1.55 -30.94
CA SER A 328 8.69 -1.38 -31.03
C SER A 328 9.34 -1.49 -29.65
N ALA A 329 10.47 -2.19 -29.55
CA ALA A 329 11.30 -2.24 -28.34
C ALA A 329 12.47 -1.25 -28.48
N SER A 330 12.65 -0.34 -27.52
CA SER A 330 13.80 0.57 -27.42
C SER A 330 14.51 0.37 -26.07
N GLU A 331 15.84 0.52 -26.05
CA GLU A 331 16.86 0.05 -25.06
C GLU A 331 16.49 0.05 -23.56
N TRP A 332 17.17 -0.82 -22.78
CA TRP A 332 16.76 -1.28 -21.45
C TRP A 332 17.88 -1.18 -20.39
N LEU A 333 17.48 -1.08 -19.11
CA LEU A 333 18.38 -1.15 -17.94
C LEU A 333 17.95 -2.25 -16.94
N GLN A 334 16.65 -2.60 -16.87
CA GLN A 334 16.12 -3.63 -15.98
C GLN A 334 14.85 -4.27 -16.58
N ILE A 335 14.72 -5.59 -16.52
CA ILE A 335 13.60 -6.36 -17.09
C ILE A 335 12.82 -7.02 -15.94
N PHE A 336 11.51 -6.81 -15.92
CA PHE A 336 10.59 -7.50 -15.01
C PHE A 336 9.77 -8.56 -15.76
N PRO A 337 9.48 -9.72 -15.15
CA PRO A 337 8.54 -10.66 -15.73
C PRO A 337 7.15 -10.02 -15.86
N GLY A 338 6.59 -10.08 -17.06
CA GLY A 338 5.25 -9.58 -17.38
C GLY A 338 4.13 -10.57 -17.03
N ASN A 339 2.90 -10.20 -17.40
CA ASN A 339 1.72 -11.05 -17.23
C ASN A 339 1.78 -12.30 -18.13
N LEU A 340 1.21 -13.40 -17.64
CA LEU A 340 1.05 -14.65 -18.41
C LEU A 340 -0.34 -14.79 -19.06
N ASP A 341 -1.33 -14.05 -18.53
CA ASP A 341 -2.70 -14.00 -19.03
C ASP A 341 -3.26 -12.57 -18.92
N ASN A 342 -4.50 -12.38 -19.40
CA ASN A 342 -5.10 -11.05 -19.50
C ASN A 342 -5.73 -10.53 -18.21
N ASN A 343 -6.00 -11.40 -17.22
CA ASN A 343 -6.84 -11.10 -16.08
C ASN A 343 -6.10 -11.14 -14.74
N SER A 344 -5.06 -11.98 -14.62
CA SER A 344 -4.26 -12.07 -13.42
C SER A 344 -3.36 -10.84 -13.26
N HIS A 345 -3.26 -10.37 -12.02
CA HIS A 345 -2.41 -9.24 -11.68
C HIS A 345 -0.99 -9.72 -11.45
N LYS A 346 -0.04 -9.09 -12.14
CA LYS A 346 1.39 -9.30 -11.87
C LYS A 346 1.95 -8.10 -11.12
N LYS A 347 2.25 -8.30 -9.83
CA LYS A 347 2.94 -7.32 -9.00
C LYS A 347 4.44 -7.48 -9.15
N ASN A 348 5.12 -6.40 -9.53
CA ASN A 348 6.58 -6.32 -9.60
C ASN A 348 7.03 -5.24 -8.61
N MET A 349 7.97 -5.59 -7.74
CA MET A 349 8.47 -4.70 -6.70
C MET A 349 9.96 -4.45 -6.93
N PHE A 350 10.38 -3.21 -6.70
CA PHE A 350 11.78 -2.83 -6.82
C PHE A 350 12.53 -3.27 -5.56
N GLU A 351 13.71 -3.87 -5.72
CA GLU A 351 14.57 -4.25 -4.58
C GLU A 351 15.01 -3.02 -3.79
N THR A 352 15.33 -1.93 -4.50
CA THR A 352 15.55 -0.60 -3.95
C THR A 352 14.48 0.36 -4.45
N PRO A 353 13.71 1.02 -3.56
CA PRO A 353 12.80 2.06 -3.98
C PRO A 353 13.59 3.23 -4.59
N PHE A 354 13.01 3.90 -5.58
CA PHE A 354 13.59 5.09 -6.18
C PHE A 354 12.64 6.27 -6.01
N LEU A 355 13.20 7.43 -5.69
CA LEU A 355 12.47 8.69 -5.61
C LEU A 355 12.50 9.36 -6.98
N THR A 356 11.34 9.54 -7.61
CA THR A 356 11.23 10.22 -8.91
C THR A 356 9.89 10.90 -9.04
N ARG A 357 9.85 11.93 -9.90
CA ARG A 357 8.60 12.58 -10.32
C ARG A 357 7.97 11.93 -11.56
N PHE A 358 8.77 11.22 -12.35
CA PHE A 358 8.32 10.65 -13.62
C PHE A 358 8.73 9.18 -13.71
N VAL A 359 7.75 8.32 -14.01
CA VAL A 359 7.94 6.88 -14.22
C VAL A 359 7.62 6.57 -15.68
N ARG A 360 8.49 5.80 -16.35
CA ARG A 360 8.26 5.30 -17.70
C ARG A 360 8.34 3.78 -17.71
N ILE A 361 7.33 3.13 -18.25
CA ILE A 361 7.28 1.68 -18.43
C ILE A 361 7.56 1.38 -19.90
N LEU A 362 8.56 0.52 -20.14
CA LEU A 362 8.99 0.13 -21.48
C LEU A 362 8.70 -1.36 -21.69
N PRO A 363 7.66 -1.72 -22.47
CA PRO A 363 7.38 -3.11 -22.80
C PRO A 363 8.49 -3.70 -23.67
N VAL A 364 9.15 -4.76 -23.20
CA VAL A 364 10.25 -5.43 -23.90
C VAL A 364 9.77 -6.64 -24.70
N ALA A 365 8.79 -7.37 -24.18
CA ALA A 365 8.15 -8.51 -24.83
C ALA A 365 6.63 -8.46 -24.58
N TRP A 366 5.84 -8.95 -25.54
CA TRP A 366 4.38 -8.93 -25.48
C TRP A 366 3.78 -10.11 -26.26
N HIS A 367 2.51 -10.41 -25.98
CA HIS A 367 1.75 -11.39 -26.74
C HIS A 367 0.77 -10.68 -27.69
N ASN A 368 0.87 -10.94 -29.00
CA ASN A 368 0.10 -10.29 -30.08
C ASN A 368 0.30 -8.77 -30.23
N ARG A 369 -0.15 -7.95 -29.27
CA ARG A 369 0.02 -6.49 -29.26
C ARG A 369 0.40 -5.99 -27.87
N ILE A 370 1.09 -4.85 -27.83
CA ILE A 370 1.37 -4.15 -26.57
C ILE A 370 0.06 -3.60 -26.01
N THR A 371 -0.41 -4.20 -24.93
CA THR A 371 -1.65 -3.85 -24.24
C THR A 371 -1.39 -3.87 -22.73
N LEU A 372 -1.73 -2.80 -22.00
CA LEU A 372 -1.33 -2.70 -20.59
C LEU A 372 -2.36 -1.96 -19.72
N ARG A 373 -2.50 -2.44 -18.47
CA ARG A 373 -3.19 -1.80 -17.34
C ARG A 373 -2.23 -1.83 -16.15
N VAL A 374 -2.06 -0.71 -15.46
CA VAL A 374 -1.04 -0.53 -14.42
C VAL A 374 -1.60 0.18 -13.21
N GLU A 375 -1.08 -0.18 -12.04
CA GLU A 375 -1.07 0.63 -10.83
C GLU A 375 0.37 0.82 -10.38
N LEU A 376 0.71 2.01 -9.89
CA LEU A 376 2.00 2.28 -9.27
C LEU A 376 1.84 2.19 -7.75
N LEU A 377 2.82 1.59 -7.11
CA LEU A 377 2.84 1.45 -5.66
C LEU A 377 3.94 2.35 -5.09
N GLY A 378 3.62 3.08 -4.03
CA GLY A 378 4.58 3.99 -3.41
C GLY A 378 4.07 4.68 -2.15
N CYS A 379 4.87 5.65 -1.75
CA CYS A 379 4.66 6.75 -0.83
C CYS A 379 5.47 7.93 -1.45
#